data_AF-A0A1X0IQF6-F1
#
_entry.id   AF-A0A1X0IQF6-F1
#
_cell.length_a   1.000
_cell.length_b   1.000
_cell.length_c   1.000
_cell.angle_alpha   90.00
_cell.angle_beta   90.00
_cell.angle_gamma   90.00
#
_symmetry.space_group_name_H-M   'P 1'
#
loop_
_entity.id
_entity.type
_entity.pdbx_description
1 polymer ?
#
loop_
_entity_poly.entity_id
_entity_poly.type
_entity_poly.pdbx_seq_one_letter_code
_entity_poly.pdbx_strand_id
1 'polypeptide(L)'
;MGKPALHADTDKLRLLASELSYRANNINNIDAAAPVQGAGSAMPGSKFAAAITRLGDPNGRAFKAMSGQITRMQRAAWDTSLDYDTQEQTFAAQLRDYGNGQ
;
A
#
# COMPACT_ATOMS: atom_id res chain seq x y z
N MET A 1 30.86 10.52 -16.54
CA MET A 1 30.00 11.32 -15.65
C MET A 1 29.36 10.36 -14.66
N GLY A 2 29.82 10.35 -13.41
CA GLY A 2 29.27 9.47 -12.38
C GLY A 2 27.82 9.85 -12.11
N LYS A 3 26.91 8.88 -12.16
CA LYS A 3 25.55 9.10 -11.66
C LYS A 3 25.66 9.54 -10.20
N PRO A 4 24.96 10.60 -9.77
CA PRO A 4 25.00 11.02 -8.38
C PRO A 4 24.57 9.81 -7.54
N ALA A 5 25.34 9.49 -6.50
CA ALA A 5 24.91 8.56 -5.48
C ALA A 5 23.57 9.09 -4.97
N LEU A 6 22.48 8.47 -5.40
CA LEU A 6 21.17 8.81 -4.90
C LEU A 6 21.17 8.22 -3.50
N HIS A 7 21.48 9.06 -2.50
CA HIS A 7 21.30 8.70 -1.11
C HIS A 7 19.80 8.65 -0.84
N ALA A 8 19.13 7.71 -1.50
CA ALA A 8 17.73 7.43 -1.31
C ALA A 8 17.59 7.02 0.15
N ASP A 9 16.69 7.69 0.84
CA ASP A 9 16.39 7.40 2.22
C ASP A 9 15.57 6.09 2.25
N THR A 10 16.28 4.96 2.20
CA THR A 10 15.67 3.63 2.14
C THR A 10 14.87 3.33 3.41
N ASP A 11 15.22 3.98 4.52
CA ASP A 11 14.44 3.97 5.76
C ASP A 11 13.09 4.67 5.59
N LYS A 12 13.03 5.86 4.96
CA LYS A 12 11.75 6.51 4.62
C LYS A 12 10.90 5.68 3.66
N LEU A 13 11.52 4.99 2.69
CA LEU A 13 10.78 4.09 1.79
C LEU A 13 10.18 2.90 2.55
N ARG A 14 10.90 2.34 3.52
CA ARG A 14 10.39 1.27 4.39
C ARG A 14 9.30 1.76 5.34
N LEU A 15 9.46 2.96 5.91
CA LEU A 15 8.42 3.60 6.73
C LEU A 15 7.15 3.83 5.90
N LEU A 16 7.28 4.33 4.67
CA LEU A 16 6.17 4.48 3.75
C LEU A 16 5.51 3.13 3.44
N ALA A 17 6.29 2.09 3.14
CA ALA A 17 5.77 0.75 2.90
C ALA A 17 4.99 0.21 4.12
N SER A 18 5.50 0.43 5.33
CA SER A 18 4.82 0.03 6.58
C SER A 18 3.49 0.76 6.77
N GLU A 19 3.48 2.09 6.58
CA GLU A 19 2.29 2.91 6.69
C GLU A 19 1.23 2.53 5.64
N LEU A 20 1.66 2.26 4.40
CA LEU A 20 0.77 1.78 3.34
C LEU A 20 0.19 0.41 3.67
N SER A 21 0.98 -0.51 4.24
CA SER A 21 0.49 -1.82 4.72
C SER A 21 -0.61 -1.65 5.77
N TYR A 22 -0.36 -0.80 6.77
CA TYR A 22 -1.33 -0.49 7.82
C TYR A 22 -2.64 0.08 7.23
N ARG A 23 -2.54 1.05 6.31
CA ARG A 23 -3.71 1.64 5.64
C ARG A 23 -4.46 0.66 4.75
N ALA A 24 -3.76 -0.18 4.00
CA ALA A 24 -4.38 -1.20 3.16
C ALA A 24 -5.22 -2.17 4.00
N ASN A 25 -4.69 -2.59 5.15
CA ASN A 25 -5.39 -3.46 6.08
C ASN A 25 -6.63 -2.80 6.67
N ASN A 26 -6.51 -1.55 7.13
CA ASN A 26 -7.65 -0.79 7.67
C ASN A 26 -8.77 -0.65 6.64
N ILE A 27 -8.45 -0.31 5.40
CA ILE A 27 -9.45 -0.14 4.33
C ILE A 27 -10.08 -1.48 3.95
N ASN A 28 -9.30 -2.56 3.89
CA ASN A 28 -9.83 -3.89 3.56
C ASN A 28 -10.83 -4.40 4.60
N ASN A 29 -10.71 -3.95 5.84
CA ASN A 29 -11.57 -4.35 6.95
C ASN A 29 -12.85 -3.50 7.09
N ILE A 30 -13.05 -2.51 6.21
CA ILE A 30 -14.28 -1.69 6.23
C ILE A 30 -15.45 -2.52 5.67
N ASP A 31 -16.43 -2.81 6.52
CA ASP A 31 -17.75 -3.26 6.09
C ASP A 31 -18.59 -2.05 5.65
N ALA A 32 -18.73 -1.89 4.34
CA ALA A 32 -19.49 -0.80 3.73
C ALA A 32 -20.98 -0.81 4.09
N ALA A 33 -21.54 -1.96 4.46
CA ALA A 33 -22.96 -2.10 4.80
C ALA A 33 -23.23 -1.85 6.28
N ALA A 34 -22.23 -2.02 7.16
CA ALA A 34 -22.41 -1.94 8.61
C ALA A 34 -23.14 -0.67 9.11
N PRO A 35 -22.86 0.56 8.60
CA PRO A 35 -23.52 1.77 9.09
C PRO A 35 -25.03 1.83 8.80
N VAL A 36 -25.48 1.11 7.76
CA VAL A 36 -26.88 1.17 7.27
C VAL A 36 -27.65 -0.12 7.54
N GLN A 37 -26.99 -1.19 7.98
CA GLN A 37 -27.62 -2.47 8.30
C GLN A 37 -28.77 -2.33 9.31
N GLY A 38 -28.58 -1.55 10.38
CA GLY A 38 -29.62 -1.36 11.41
C GLY A 38 -30.91 -0.74 10.86
N ALA A 39 -30.80 0.18 9.91
CA ALA A 39 -31.96 0.79 9.26
C ALA A 39 -32.67 -0.20 8.30
N GLY A 40 -31.90 -1.07 7.64
CA GLY A 40 -32.46 -2.16 6.82
C GLY A 40 -33.21 -3.20 7.67
N SER A 41 -32.66 -3.57 8.83
CA SER A 41 -33.28 -4.53 9.75
C SER A 41 -34.56 -3.99 10.40
N ALA A 42 -34.68 -2.68 10.60
CA ALA A 42 -35.90 -2.06 11.11
C ALA A 42 -37.07 -2.05 10.10
N MET A 43 -36.79 -2.23 8.81
CA MET A 43 -37.78 -2.17 7.72
C MET A 43 -37.70 -3.39 6.80
N PRO A 44 -37.92 -4.62 7.33
CA PRO A 44 -37.80 -5.85 6.54
C PRO A 44 -38.81 -5.86 5.39
N GLY A 45 -38.38 -6.34 4.21
CA GLY A 45 -39.20 -6.41 3.00
C GLY A 45 -39.43 -5.08 2.27
N SER A 46 -38.92 -3.96 2.80
CA SER A 46 -39.02 -2.67 2.13
C SER A 46 -38.05 -2.53 0.94
N LYS A 47 -38.39 -1.65 -0.01
CA LYS A 47 -37.46 -1.25 -1.08
C LYS A 47 -36.18 -0.63 -0.53
N PHE A 48 -36.25 0.00 0.64
CA PHE A 48 -35.10 0.58 1.33
C PHE A 48 -34.14 -0.50 1.83
N ALA A 49 -34.65 -1.55 2.49
CA ALA A 49 -33.84 -2.71 2.89
C ALA A 49 -33.18 -3.39 1.69
N ALA A 50 -33.91 -3.57 0.58
CA ALA A 50 -33.35 -4.11 -0.66
C ALA A 50 -32.25 -3.21 -1.26
N ALA A 51 -32.39 -1.88 -1.16
CA ALA A 51 -31.37 -0.93 -1.62
C ALA A 51 -30.10 -0.98 -0.74
N ILE A 52 -30.24 -1.12 0.57
CA ILE A 52 -29.11 -1.29 1.50
C ILE A 52 -28.31 -2.55 1.17
N THR A 53 -28.97 -3.69 0.97
CA THR A 53 -28.29 -4.93 0.56
C THR A 53 -27.50 -4.73 -0.73
N ARG A 54 -28.08 -4.00 -1.70
CA ARG A 54 -27.41 -3.70 -2.99
C ARG A 54 -26.29 -2.67 -2.87
N LEU A 55 -26.28 -1.81 -1.85
CA LEU A 55 -25.25 -0.79 -1.62
C LEU A 55 -23.95 -1.39 -1.06
N GLY A 56 -24.06 -2.45 -0.26
CA GLY A 56 -22.90 -3.16 0.31
C GLY A 56 -21.93 -3.68 -0.76
N ASP A 57 -22.47 -4.22 -1.86
CA ASP A 57 -21.69 -4.85 -2.93
C ASP A 57 -20.76 -3.89 -3.72
N PRO A 58 -21.23 -2.75 -4.29
CA PRO A 58 -20.36 -1.84 -5.02
C PRO A 58 -19.36 -1.13 -4.09
N ASN A 59 -19.78 -0.72 -2.89
CA ASN A 59 -18.89 -0.01 -1.96
C ASN A 59 -17.84 -0.95 -1.35
N GLY A 60 -18.23 -2.17 -0.96
CA GLY A 60 -17.28 -3.18 -0.50
C GLY A 60 -16.26 -3.55 -1.58
N ARG A 61 -16.69 -3.64 -2.85
CA ARG A 61 -15.76 -3.82 -3.99
C ARG A 61 -14.81 -2.63 -4.16
N ALA A 62 -15.30 -1.39 -4.00
CA ALA A 62 -14.47 -0.20 -4.08
C ALA A 62 -13.40 -0.18 -2.97
N PHE A 63 -13.74 -0.48 -1.73
CA PHE A 63 -12.77 -0.57 -0.63
C PHE A 63 -11.72 -1.66 -0.88
N LYS A 64 -12.13 -2.85 -1.35
CA LYS A 64 -11.19 -3.91 -1.73
C LYS A 64 -10.25 -3.49 -2.87
N ALA A 65 -10.78 -2.80 -3.89
CA ALA A 65 -9.98 -2.29 -4.99
C ALA A 65 -8.95 -1.25 -4.52
N MET A 66 -9.37 -0.32 -3.65
CA MET A 66 -8.47 0.68 -3.05
C MET A 66 -7.38 0.03 -2.21
N SER A 67 -7.73 -0.93 -1.33
CA SER A 67 -6.75 -1.69 -0.56
C SER A 67 -5.75 -2.42 -1.47
N GLY A 68 -6.22 -2.98 -2.59
CA GLY A 68 -5.36 -3.58 -3.61
C GLY A 68 -4.37 -2.61 -4.25
N GLN A 69 -4.80 -1.36 -4.51
CA GLN A 69 -3.88 -0.31 -5.01
C GLN A 69 -2.84 0.09 -3.96
N ILE A 70 -3.26 0.28 -2.71
CA ILE A 70 -2.36 0.66 -1.62
C ILE A 70 -1.32 -0.45 -1.38
N THR A 71 -1.73 -1.71 -1.45
CA THR A 71 -0.82 -2.87 -1.39
C THR A 71 0.21 -2.84 -2.52
N ARG A 72 -0.18 -2.44 -3.74
CA ARG A 72 0.78 -2.29 -4.84
C ARG A 72 1.79 -1.17 -4.57
N MET A 73 1.34 -0.04 -4.04
CA MET A 73 2.24 1.06 -3.65
C MET A 73 3.19 0.65 -2.54
N GLN A 74 2.70 -0.12 -1.55
CA GLN A 74 3.51 -0.68 -0.47
C GLN A 74 4.65 -1.55 -1.02
N ARG A 75 4.33 -2.47 -1.95
CA ARG A 75 5.33 -3.31 -2.60
C ARG A 75 6.35 -2.49 -3.37
N ALA A 76 5.89 -1.53 -4.18
CA ALA A 76 6.78 -0.66 -4.93
C ALA A 76 7.76 0.09 -4.02
N ALA A 77 7.27 0.70 -2.93
CA ALA A 77 8.13 1.39 -1.97
C ALA A 77 9.17 0.46 -1.32
N TRP A 78 8.75 -0.75 -0.94
CA TRP A 78 9.64 -1.75 -0.36
C TRP A 78 10.70 -2.21 -1.36
N ASP A 79 10.30 -2.62 -2.56
CA ASP A 79 11.20 -3.13 -3.60
C ASP A 79 12.20 -2.05 -4.04
N THR A 80 11.75 -0.81 -4.17
CA THR A 80 12.63 0.34 -4.44
C THR A 80 13.64 0.56 -3.30
N SER A 81 13.27 0.35 -2.04
CA SER A 81 14.24 0.44 -0.92
C SER A 81 15.35 -0.61 -1.02
N LEU A 82 15.01 -1.83 -1.46
CA LEU A 82 15.98 -2.91 -1.63
C LEU A 82 16.91 -2.68 -2.82
N ASP A 83 16.37 -2.14 -3.92
CA ASP A 83 17.14 -1.80 -5.11
C ASP A 83 18.19 -0.72 -4.80
N TYR A 84 17.80 0.35 -4.08
CA TYR A 84 18.74 1.39 -3.67
C TYR A 84 19.83 0.89 -2.72
N ASP A 85 19.49 0.06 -1.73
CA ASP A 85 20.51 -0.57 -0.86
C ASP A 85 21.51 -1.40 -1.66
N THR A 86 21.02 -2.16 -2.65
CA THR A 86 21.88 -2.99 -3.52
C THR A 86 22.80 -2.14 -4.38
N GLN A 87 22.29 -1.04 -4.94
CA GLN A 87 23.06 -0.10 -5.74
C GLN A 87 24.13 0.61 -4.91
N GLU A 88 23.80 1.05 -3.70
CA GLU A 88 24.75 1.71 -2.79
C GLU A 88 25.87 0.75 -2.36
N GLN A 89 25.53 -0.50 -2.01
CA GLN A 89 26.52 -1.53 -1.68
C GLN A 89 27.46 -1.83 -2.86
N THR A 90 26.90 -1.92 -4.06
CA THR A 90 27.67 -2.15 -5.30
C THR A 90 28.62 -0.99 -5.57
N PHE A 91 28.12 0.25 -5.43
CA PHE A 91 28.93 1.46 -5.61
C PHE A 91 30.05 1.56 -4.57
N ALA A 92 29.76 1.29 -3.30
CA ALA A 92 30.74 1.29 -2.23
C ALA A 92 31.84 0.23 -2.41
N ALA A 93 31.48 -0.95 -2.96
CA ALA A 93 32.46 -1.98 -3.32
C ALA A 93 33.37 -1.51 -4.47
N GLN A 94 32.79 -0.99 -5.55
CA GLN A 94 33.56 -0.47 -6.69
C GLN A 94 34.51 0.67 -6.30
N LEU A 95 34.06 1.56 -5.41
CA LEU A 95 34.88 2.66 -4.91
C LEU A 95 36.06 2.15 -4.07
N ARG A 96 35.85 1.09 -3.28
CA ARG A 96 36.90 0.44 -2.49
C ARG A 96 37.94 -0.23 -3.38
N ASP A 97 37.50 -0.96 -4.41
CA ASP A 97 38.38 -1.64 -5.35
C ASP A 97 39.24 -0.63 -6.11
N TYR A 98 38.62 0.45 -6.60
CA TYR A 98 39.32 1.57 -7.24
C TYR A 98 40.36 2.21 -6.32
N GLY A 99 40.02 2.45 -5.04
CA GLY A 99 40.94 3.00 -4.06
C GLY A 99 42.12 2.09 -3.72
N ASN A 100 41.94 0.77 -3.87
CA ASN A 100 42.97 -0.24 -3.66
C ASN A 100 43.81 -0.51 -4.93
N GLY A 101 43.54 0.17 -6.04
CA GLY A 101 44.24 0.00 -7.31
C GLY A 101 43.91 -1.32 -8.03
N GLN A 102 42.75 -1.91 -7.75
CA GLN A 102 42.21 -3.08 -8.45
C GLN A 102 41.22 -2.68 -9.55
#